data_AF-A0A317NNN2-F1
#
_entry.id   AF-A0A317NNN2-F1
#
_cell.length_a   1.000
_cell.length_b   1.000
_cell.length_c   1.000
_cell.angle_alpha   90.00
_cell.angle_beta   90.00
_cell.angle_gamma   90.00
#
_symmetry.space_group_name_H-M   'P 1'
#
loop_
_entity.id
_entity.type
_entity.pdbx_description
1 polymer ?
#
loop_
_entity_poly.entity_id
_entity_poly.type
_entity_poly.pdbx_seq_one_letter_code
_entity_poly.pdbx_strand_id
1 'polypeptide(L)' 'MQRLLFVRNRAAHHEPLHQRNMDEVVADAVDLAGWISPDAAAWIHARERLSQVYRGKPVVPRPPVN' A
#
# COMPACT_ATOMS: atom_id res chain seq x y z
N MET A 1 5.41 -7.17 -9.47
CA MET A 1 5.10 -8.50 -8.87
C MET A 1 5.87 -8.82 -7.58
N GLN A 2 7.22 -8.83 -7.56
CA GLN A 2 8.00 -9.22 -6.36
C GLN A 2 7.70 -8.38 -5.09
N ARG A 3 7.35 -7.10 -5.27
CA ARG A 3 6.93 -6.20 -4.19
C ARG A 3 5.70 -6.72 -3.43
N LEU A 4 4.70 -7.26 -4.11
CA LEU A 4 3.47 -7.78 -3.49
C LEU A 4 3.74 -9.05 -2.68
N LEU A 5 4.57 -9.96 -3.20
CA LEU A 5 4.96 -11.18 -2.48
C LEU A 5 5.72 -10.85 -1.18
N PHE A 6 6.62 -9.87 -1.24
CA PHE A 6 7.33 -9.37 -0.06
C PHE A 6 6.36 -8.81 0.99
N VAL A 7 5.43 -7.94 0.58
CA VAL A 7 4.46 -7.34 1.52
C VAL A 7 3.54 -8.40 2.10
N ARG A 8 3.03 -9.32 1.28
CA ARG A 8 2.21 -10.45 1.75
C ARG A 8 2.95 -11.26 2.81
N ASN A 9 4.22 -11.59 2.56
CA ASN A 9 5.00 -12.37 3.52
C ASN A 9 5.20 -11.60 4.83
N ARG A 10 5.56 -10.32 4.79
CA ARG A 10 5.70 -9.53 6.01
C ARG A 10 4.39 -9.37 6.78
N ALA A 11 3.29 -9.11 6.08
CA ALA A 11 1.97 -9.01 6.68
C ALA A 11 1.56 -10.32 7.38
N ALA A 12 1.81 -11.46 6.75
CA ALA A 12 1.55 -12.78 7.35
C ALA A 12 2.39 -13.06 8.60
N HIS A 13 3.61 -12.51 8.68
CA HIS A 13 4.48 -12.60 9.85
C HIS A 13 4.31 -11.43 10.82
N HIS A 14 3.33 -10.54 10.61
CA HIS A 14 3.12 -9.30 11.38
C HIS A 14 4.39 -8.44 11.49
N GLU A 15 5.25 -8.47 10.47
CA GLU A 15 6.47 -7.68 10.41
C GLU A 15 6.18 -6.22 10.04
N PRO A 16 7.02 -5.25 10.48
CA PRO A 16 6.80 -3.85 10.18
C PRO A 16 6.87 -3.51 8.68
N LEU A 17 5.97 -2.64 8.20
CA LEU A 17 5.90 -2.17 6.80
C LEU A 17 6.10 -0.65 6.63
N HIS A 18 6.38 0.07 7.72
CA HIS A 18 6.36 1.55 7.81
C HIS A 18 7.36 2.32 6.93
N GLN A 19 8.38 1.63 6.40
CA GLN A 19 9.43 2.23 5.55
C GLN A 19 9.09 2.21 4.05
N ARG A 20 7.99 1.57 3.66
CA ARG A 20 7.62 1.44 2.24
C ARG A 20 6.51 2.41 1.86
N ASN A 21 6.45 2.73 0.57
CA ASN A 21 5.34 3.45 -0.03
C ASN A 21 4.14 2.50 -0.15
N MET A 22 3.16 2.62 0.75
CA MET A 22 1.98 1.76 0.73
C MET A 22 1.03 2.12 -0.41
N ASP A 23 1.04 3.37 -0.90
CA ASP A 23 0.19 3.75 -2.03
C ASP A 23 0.61 3.01 -3.31
N GLU A 24 1.92 2.89 -3.56
CA GLU A 24 2.43 2.07 -4.67
C GLU A 24 2.09 0.58 -4.52
N VAL A 25 2.10 0.07 -3.29
CA VAL A 25 1.74 -1.33 -3.02
C VAL A 25 0.26 -1.59 -3.29
N VAL A 26 -0.62 -0.66 -2.87
CA VAL A 26 -2.06 -0.75 -3.12
C VAL A 26 -2.33 -0.65 -4.62
N ALA A 27 -1.67 0.27 -5.33
CA ALA A 27 -1.79 0.39 -6.79
C ALA A 27 -1.39 -0.91 -7.50
N ASP A 28 -0.22 -1.48 -7.18
CA ASP A 28 0.25 -2.76 -7.74
C ASP A 28 -0.77 -3.88 -7.50
N ALA A 29 -1.41 -3.92 -6.32
CA ALA A 29 -2.39 -4.94 -5.95
C ALA A 29 -3.70 -4.79 -6.74
N VAL A 30 -4.18 -3.55 -6.91
CA VAL A 30 -5.36 -3.25 -7.72
C VAL A 30 -5.10 -3.58 -9.19
N ASP A 31 -3.95 -3.19 -9.75
CA ASP A 31 -3.61 -3.45 -11.15
C ASP A 31 -3.54 -4.94 -11.44
N LEU A 32 -2.88 -5.71 -10.56
CA LEU A 32 -2.83 -7.17 -10.66
C LEU A 32 -4.24 -7.79 -10.58
N ALA A 33 -5.08 -7.32 -9.65
CA ALA A 33 -6.45 -7.80 -9.54
C ALA A 33 -7.25 -7.46 -10.80
N GLY A 34 -7.04 -6.29 -11.40
CA GLY A 34 -7.71 -5.82 -12.60
C GLY A 34 -7.37 -6.64 -13.84
N TRP A 35 -6.15 -7.17 -13.94
CA TRP A 35 -5.79 -8.12 -15.00
C TRP A 35 -6.55 -9.45 -14.89
N ILE A 36 -6.98 -9.83 -13.69
CA ILE A 36 -7.75 -11.07 -13.44
C ILE A 36 -9.25 -10.79 -13.57
N SER A 37 -9.72 -9.72 -12.94
CA SER A 37 -11.14 -9.34 -12.89
C SER A 37 -11.28 -7.84 -12.56
N PRO A 38 -11.93 -7.06 -13.44
CA PRO A 38 -12.28 -5.66 -13.14
C PRO A 38 -13.12 -5.51 -11.86
N ASP A 39 -14.03 -6.45 -11.59
CA ASP A 39 -14.88 -6.43 -10.39
C ASP A 39 -14.05 -6.63 -9.11
N ALA A 40 -13.02 -7.49 -9.16
CA ALA A 40 -12.11 -7.68 -8.03
C ALA A 40 -11.32 -6.41 -7.74
N ALA A 41 -10.80 -5.72 -8.76
CA ALA A 41 -10.11 -4.44 -8.60
C ALA A 41 -11.03 -3.38 -7.98
N ALA A 42 -12.27 -3.27 -8.48
CA ALA A 42 -13.27 -2.35 -7.93
C ALA A 42 -13.62 -2.68 -6.47
N TRP A 43 -13.76 -3.97 -6.14
CA TRP A 43 -14.02 -4.44 -4.79
C TRP A 43 -12.88 -4.07 -3.83
N ILE A 44 -11.63 -4.24 -4.24
CA ILE A 44 -10.44 -3.85 -3.46
C ILE A 44 -10.44 -2.35 -3.24
N HIS A 45 -10.59 -1.56 -4.30
CA HIS A 45 -10.61 -0.09 -4.22
C HIS A 45 -11.66 0.43 -3.24
N ALA A 46 -12.85 -0.18 -3.21
CA ALA A 46 -13.94 0.24 -2.35
C ALA A 46 -13.75 -0.13 -0.86
N ARG A 47 -12.84 -1.08 -0.54
CA ARG A 47 -12.74 -1.68 0.80
C ARG A 47 -11.39 -1.51 1.48
N GLU A 48 -10.33 -1.28 0.72
CA GLU A 48 -9.02 -1.07 1.30
C GLU A 48 -9.01 0.23 2.14
N ARG A 49 -8.37 0.17 3.32
CA ARG A 49 -8.20 1.32 4.22
C ARG A 49 -6.73 1.67 4.43
N LEU A 50 -5.83 0.91 3.79
CA LEU A 50 -4.41 1.01 4.00
C LEU A 50 -3.89 2.34 3.46
N SER A 51 -4.36 2.77 2.30
CA SER A 51 -3.98 4.08 1.73
C SER A 51 -4.39 5.24 2.64
N GLN A 52 -5.61 5.18 3.19
CA GLN A 52 -6.12 6.18 4.11
C GLN A 52 -5.24 6.28 5.37
N VAL A 53 -4.96 5.14 6.02
CA VAL A 53 -4.12 5.09 7.22
C VAL A 53 -2.69 5.55 6.90
N TYR A 54 -2.15 5.13 5.76
CA TYR A 54 -0.79 5.48 5.34
C TYR A 54 -0.62 6.99 5.08
N ARG A 55 -1.59 7.62 4.41
CA ARG A 55 -1.59 9.07 4.15
C ARG A 55 -1.78 9.91 5.41
N GLY A 56 -2.36 9.33 6.46
CA GLY A 56 -2.43 9.95 7.79
C GLY A 56 -1.08 9.97 8.53
N LYS A 57 -0.01 9.38 7.97
CA LYS A 57 1.33 9.41 8.57
C LYS A 57 1.81 10.85 8.76
N PRO A 58 2.29 11.23 9.97
CA PRO A 58 2.80 12.57 10.21
C PRO A 58 3.92 12.91 9.23
N VAL A 59 3.75 14.00 8.48
CA VAL A 59 4.83 14.60 7.70
C VAL A 59 5.64 15.43 8.67
N VAL A 60 6.86 14.98 9.00
CA VAL A 60 7.80 15.80 9.76
C VAL A 60 8.26 16.93 8.82
N PRO A 61 7.94 18.21 9.11
CA PRO A 61 8.39 19.32 8.28
C PRO A 61 9.91 19.35 8.27
N ARG A 62 10.53 19.50 7.09
CA ARG A 62 11.97 19.72 7.02
C ARG A 62 12.27 21.03 7.78
N PRO A 63 13.21 21.06 8.74
CA PRO A 63 13.59 22.30 9.40
C PRO A 63 14.16 23.29 8.36
N PRO A 64 13.94 24.60 8.53
CA PRO A 64 14.48 25.60 7.62
C PRO A 64 16.01 25.50 7.56
N VAL A 65 16.56 25.57 6.34
CA VAL A 65 18.00 25.73 6.12
C VAL A 65 18.37 27.18 6.41
N ASN A 66 19.31 27.39 7.33
CA ASN A 66 19.95 28.68 7.59
C ASN A 66 20.96 29.00 6.48
#